data_AF-A0A8S1FED8-F1
#
_entry.id   AF-A0A8S1FED8-F1
#
_cell.length_a   1.000
_cell.length_b   1.000
_cell.length_c   1.000
_cell.angle_alpha   90.00
_cell.angle_beta   90.00
_cell.angle_gamma   90.00
#
_symmetry.space_group_name_H-M   'P 1'
#
loop_
_entity.id
_entity.type
_entity.pdbx_description
1 polymer ?
#
loop_
_entity_poly.entity_id
_entity_poly.type
_entity_poly.pdbx_seq_one_letter_code
_entity_poly.pdbx_strand_id
1 'polypeptide(L)'
;MNYSEYLPGQPISDKYRTLIQGHFGIPLKELFGDSLQWGALTLIVLLGQHRRFEVLDFCYHLHRVQKADSKDEVCNGIRLSRMVDRIRRYQLLNNQIFIMLTNQLNEHNEDEHERVREFAPPVHPNYVNNANRR
;
A
#
# COMPACT_ATOMS: atom_id res chain seq x y z
N MET A 1 3.20 22.14 -25.79
CA MET A 1 3.79 20.79 -25.64
C MET A 1 5.11 20.78 -26.40
N ASN A 2 6.23 20.70 -25.71
CA ASN A 2 7.55 20.62 -26.33
C ASN A 2 8.35 19.53 -25.57
N TYR A 3 8.58 18.38 -26.20
CA TYR A 3 9.20 17.19 -25.62
C TYR A 3 10.75 17.28 -25.60
N SER A 4 11.32 18.48 -25.49
CA SER A 4 12.76 18.74 -25.69
C SER A 4 13.58 18.92 -24.41
N GLU A 5 13.00 18.83 -23.21
CA GLU A 5 13.72 19.08 -21.94
C GLU A 5 14.18 17.81 -21.18
N TYR A 6 14.18 16.65 -21.83
CA TYR A 6 14.85 15.47 -21.27
C TYR A 6 16.34 15.50 -21.61
N LEU A 7 17.13 16.27 -20.85
CA LEU A 7 18.59 16.21 -20.91
C LEU A 7 19.08 14.88 -20.31
N PRO A 8 19.85 14.06 -21.07
CA PRO A 8 20.42 12.83 -20.55
C PRO A 8 21.54 13.17 -19.56
N GLY A 9 21.40 12.76 -18.30
CA GLY A 9 22.44 12.93 -17.26
C GLY A 9 22.00 13.52 -15.92
N GLN A 10 20.71 13.77 -15.69
CA GLN A 10 20.24 14.29 -14.40
C GLN A 10 20.52 13.30 -13.24
N PRO A 11 21.10 13.76 -12.11
CA PRO A 11 21.41 12.93 -10.96
C PRO A 11 20.15 12.24 -10.42
N ILE A 12 20.30 11.00 -9.93
CA ILE A 12 19.18 10.21 -9.38
C ILE A 12 18.43 10.95 -8.26
N SER A 13 19.10 11.83 -7.51
CA SER A 13 18.47 12.64 -6.45
C SER A 13 17.37 13.58 -6.95
N ASP A 14 17.51 14.12 -8.16
CA ASP A 14 16.56 15.11 -8.69
C ASP A 14 15.29 14.47 -9.23
N LYS A 15 15.37 13.19 -9.60
CA LYS A 15 14.24 12.33 -9.98
C LYS A 15 13.29 12.11 -8.81
N TYR A 16 13.84 11.87 -7.62
CA TYR A 16 13.07 11.73 -6.39
C TYR A 16 12.54 13.07 -5.88
N ARG A 17 13.27 14.17 -6.12
CA ARG A 17 12.81 15.53 -5.83
C ARG A 17 11.55 15.89 -6.62
N THR A 18 11.49 15.56 -7.91
CA THR A 18 10.31 15.76 -8.76
C THR A 18 9.12 14.89 -8.34
N LEU A 19 9.36 13.65 -7.88
CA LEU A 19 8.31 12.78 -7.35
C LEU A 19 7.70 13.27 -6.03
N ILE A 20 8.49 13.91 -5.17
CA ILE A 20 8.02 14.41 -3.87
C ILE A 20 7.35 15.78 -4.01
N GLN A 21 7.78 16.59 -4.98
CA GLN A 21 7.33 17.97 -5.17
C GLN A 21 6.36 18.16 -6.34
N GLY A 22 6.07 17.14 -7.16
CA GLY A 22 5.31 17.32 -8.39
C GLY A 22 6.10 18.11 -9.44
N HIS A 23 5.70 18.02 -10.71
CA HIS A 23 6.41 18.62 -11.86
C HIS A 23 6.48 20.17 -11.84
N PHE A 24 6.06 20.82 -10.74
CA PHE A 24 6.02 22.28 -10.54
C PHE A 24 6.28 22.73 -9.08
N GLY A 25 6.73 21.85 -8.17
CA GLY A 25 6.83 22.22 -6.75
C GLY A 25 5.50 22.10 -5.96
N ILE A 26 4.43 21.70 -6.64
CA ILE A 26 3.08 21.50 -6.08
C ILE A 26 2.93 20.05 -5.56
N PRO A 27 2.65 19.85 -4.26
CA PRO A 27 2.36 18.54 -3.69
C PRO A 27 1.26 17.80 -4.47
N LEU A 28 1.41 16.48 -4.70
CA LEU A 28 0.43 15.67 -5.44
C LEU A 28 -1.02 15.81 -4.94
N LYS A 29 -1.21 16.03 -3.63
CA LYS A 29 -2.53 16.27 -3.04
C LYS A 29 -3.14 17.60 -3.48
N GLU A 30 -2.35 18.63 -3.74
CA GLU A 30 -2.85 19.90 -4.28
C GLU A 30 -3.21 19.79 -5.76
N LEU A 31 -2.53 18.90 -6.51
CA LEU A 31 -2.80 18.68 -7.92
C LEU A 31 -4.01 17.75 -8.18
N PHE A 32 -4.13 16.67 -7.42
CA PHE A 32 -5.14 15.63 -7.65
C PHE A 32 -6.16 15.46 -6.51
N GLY A 33 -5.99 16.17 -5.40
CA GLY A 33 -6.82 15.96 -4.21
C GLY A 33 -6.70 14.53 -3.68
N ASP A 34 -7.84 13.95 -3.33
CA ASP A 34 -7.93 12.57 -2.84
C ASP A 34 -8.21 11.56 -3.97
N SER A 35 -8.46 12.03 -5.20
CA SER A 35 -8.84 11.18 -6.33
C SER A 35 -7.80 10.10 -6.66
N LEU A 36 -6.51 10.43 -6.53
CA LEU A 36 -5.42 9.48 -6.71
C LEU A 36 -5.51 8.33 -5.71
N GLN A 37 -5.84 8.65 -4.45
CA GLN A 37 -5.98 7.65 -3.40
C GLN A 37 -7.22 6.78 -3.63
N TRP A 38 -8.34 7.39 -3.99
CA TRP A 38 -9.57 6.68 -4.38
C TRP A 38 -9.31 5.69 -5.52
N GLY A 39 -8.64 6.12 -6.59
CA GLY A 39 -8.33 5.27 -7.73
C GLY A 39 -7.43 4.09 -7.37
N ALA A 40 -6.33 4.35 -6.67
CA ALA A 40 -5.38 3.31 -6.27
C ALA A 40 -5.99 2.29 -5.30
N LEU A 41 -6.73 2.75 -4.30
CA LEU A 41 -7.35 1.87 -3.31
C LEU A 41 -8.53 1.09 -3.88
N THR A 42 -9.28 1.66 -4.83
CA THR A 42 -10.31 0.92 -5.58
C THR A 42 -9.69 -0.29 -6.27
N LEU A 43 -8.55 -0.12 -6.95
CA LEU A 43 -7.86 -1.24 -7.59
C LEU A 43 -7.42 -2.31 -6.58
N ILE A 44 -6.87 -1.89 -5.43
CA ILE A 44 -6.46 -2.81 -4.35
C ILE A 44 -7.65 -3.62 -3.82
N VAL A 45 -8.81 -2.98 -3.62
CA VAL A 45 -10.03 -3.64 -3.14
C VAL A 45 -10.58 -4.62 -4.17
N LEU A 46 -10.69 -4.20 -5.44
CA LEU A 46 -11.20 -5.06 -6.52
C LEU A 46 -10.34 -6.30 -6.76
N LEU A 47 -9.03 -6.23 -6.45
CA LEU A 47 -8.12 -7.37 -6.49
C LEU A 47 -8.14 -8.23 -5.21
N GLY A 48 -8.96 -7.89 -4.22
CA GLY A 48 -9.03 -8.58 -2.93
C GLY A 48 -7.75 -8.43 -2.07
N GLN A 49 -6.91 -7.43 -2.34
CA GLN A 49 -5.58 -7.31 -1.72
C GLN A 49 -5.51 -6.37 -0.51
N HIS A 50 -6.63 -5.75 -0.09
CA HIS A 50 -6.64 -4.74 0.98
C HIS A 50 -6.01 -5.24 2.31
N ARG A 51 -6.31 -6.47 2.75
CA ARG A 51 -5.72 -7.05 3.97
C ARG A 51 -4.21 -7.24 3.87
N ARG A 52 -3.72 -7.67 2.70
CA ARG A 52 -2.28 -7.86 2.45
C ARG A 52 -1.56 -6.53 2.38
N PHE A 53 -2.18 -5.53 1.75
CA PHE A 53 -1.68 -4.17 1.70
C PHE A 53 -1.51 -3.59 3.11
N GLU A 54 -2.51 -3.71 3.98
CA GLU A 54 -2.44 -3.19 5.36
C GLU A 54 -1.27 -3.78 6.17
N VAL A 55 -0.96 -5.06 5.97
CA VAL A 55 0.13 -5.75 6.68
C VAL A 55 1.50 -5.39 6.10
N LEU A 56 1.62 -5.36 4.77
CA LEU A 56 2.89 -5.33 4.04
C LEU A 56 3.31 -3.94 3.56
N ASP A 57 2.47 -2.89 3.72
CA ASP A 57 2.82 -1.55 3.28
C ASP A 57 4.04 -0.99 4.03
N PHE A 58 5.01 -0.48 3.26
CA PHE A 58 6.28 0.02 3.77
C PHE A 58 6.10 1.25 4.66
N CYS A 59 5.21 2.17 4.28
CA CYS A 59 4.95 3.37 5.06
C CYS A 59 4.30 2.98 6.40
N TYR A 60 3.36 2.04 6.39
CA TYR A 60 2.69 1.56 7.61
C TYR A 60 3.69 0.83 8.52
N HIS A 61 4.63 0.07 7.95
CA HIS A 61 5.72 -0.54 8.70
C HIS A 61 6.62 0.53 9.34
N LEU A 62 7.05 1.54 8.59
CA LEU A 62 7.86 2.64 9.11
C LEU A 62 7.19 3.36 10.27
N HIS A 63 5.89 3.68 10.16
CA HIS A 63 5.13 4.30 11.25
C HIS A 63 5.08 3.40 12.49
N ARG A 64 4.88 2.07 12.32
CA ARG A 64 4.89 1.11 13.44
C ARG A 64 6.24 1.05 14.14
N VAL A 65 7.34 0.96 13.39
CA VAL A 65 8.70 0.92 13.94
C VAL A 65 9.05 2.22 14.64
N GLN A 66 8.77 3.38 14.02
CA GLN A 66 9.05 4.67 14.64
C GLN A 66 8.24 4.87 15.93
N LYS A 67 6.98 4.43 15.97
CA LYS A 67 6.17 4.48 17.19
C LYS A 67 6.74 3.62 18.33
N ALA A 68 7.41 2.52 18.00
CA ALA A 68 8.02 1.64 19.00
C ALA A 68 9.36 2.18 19.52
N ASP A 69 10.22 2.68 18.62
CA ASP A 69 11.57 3.16 18.95
C ASP A 69 11.59 4.64 19.40
N SER A 70 10.58 5.43 19.03
CA SER A 70 10.43 6.87 19.29
C SER A 70 11.57 7.76 18.78
N LYS A 71 12.45 7.24 17.91
CA LYS A 71 13.52 8.01 17.29
C LYS A 71 12.97 9.05 16.32
N ASP A 72 13.63 10.21 16.25
CA ASP A 72 13.37 11.27 15.28
C ASP A 72 14.69 11.79 14.70
N GLU A 73 15.09 11.20 13.58
CA GLU A 73 16.30 11.57 12.85
C GLU A 73 15.97 12.31 11.55
N VAL A 74 16.95 13.03 11.01
CA VAL A 74 16.86 13.63 9.69
C VAL A 74 17.60 12.73 8.70
N CYS A 75 16.84 11.97 7.91
CA CYS A 75 17.39 11.09 6.88
C CYS A 75 17.20 11.74 5.51
N ASN A 76 18.29 11.96 4.76
CA ASN A 76 18.24 12.58 3.42
C ASN A 76 17.49 13.93 3.38
N GLY A 77 17.64 14.74 4.43
CA GLY A 77 16.94 16.02 4.56
C GLY A 77 15.46 15.93 4.94
N ILE A 78 14.93 14.73 5.20
CA ILE A 78 13.56 14.50 5.65
C ILE A 78 13.58 14.19 7.15
N ARG A 79 12.88 15.00 7.94
CA ARG A 79 12.66 14.71 9.37
C ARG A 79 11.67 13.56 9.52
N LEU A 80 12.07 12.52 10.26
CA LEU A 80 11.28 11.29 10.39
C LEU A 80 9.91 11.55 11.01
N SER A 81 9.81 12.32 12.10
CA SER A 81 8.53 12.69 12.73
C SER A 81 7.53 13.28 11.75
N ARG A 82 7.98 14.24 10.91
CA ARG A 82 7.15 14.85 9.87
C ARG A 82 6.66 13.85 8.83
N MET A 83 7.49 12.88 8.46
CA MET A 83 7.11 11.82 7.52
C MET A 83 6.05 10.91 8.14
N VAL A 84 6.27 10.47 9.37
CA VAL A 84 5.38 9.56 10.10
C VAL A 84 4.01 10.20 10.36
N ASP A 85 3.96 11.50 10.65
CA ASP A 85 2.71 12.26 10.76
C ASP A 85 1.92 12.35 9.45
N ARG A 86 2.62 12.43 8.31
CA ARG A 86 1.98 12.38 6.98
C ARG A 86 1.44 10.98 6.72
N ILE A 87 2.23 9.94 6.98
CA ILE A 87 1.80 8.54 6.82
C ILE A 87 0.53 8.28 7.63
N ARG A 88 0.48 8.71 8.89
CA ARG A 88 -0.71 8.54 9.74
C ARG A 88 -1.97 9.18 9.17
N ARG A 89 -1.85 10.35 8.53
CA ARG A 89 -2.98 11.01 7.86
C ARG A 89 -3.47 10.23 6.64
N TYR A 90 -2.55 9.70 5.83
CA TYR A 90 -2.92 8.83 4.72
C TYR A 90 -3.52 7.51 5.21
N GLN A 91 -3.04 6.93 6.32
CA GLN A 91 -3.65 5.75 6.93
C GLN A 91 -5.13 5.96 7.25
N LEU A 92 -5.46 7.07 7.89
CA LEU A 92 -6.84 7.39 8.24
C LEU A 92 -7.73 7.54 6.99
N LEU A 93 -7.25 8.25 5.98
CA LEU A 93 -7.95 8.39 4.70
C LEU A 93 -8.15 7.03 4.02
N ASN A 94 -7.11 6.20 3.99
CA ASN A 94 -7.16 4.88 3.37
C ASN A 94 -8.20 3.98 4.04
N ASN A 95 -8.23 3.98 5.38
CA ASN A 95 -9.20 3.20 6.14
C ASN A 95 -10.63 3.66 5.86
N GLN A 96 -10.86 4.97 5.76
CA GLN A 96 -12.18 5.50 5.38
C GLN A 96 -12.60 5.03 3.98
N ILE A 97 -11.70 5.12 3.00
CA ILE A 97 -11.95 4.67 1.63
C ILE A 97 -12.22 3.17 1.59
N PHE A 98 -11.42 2.35 2.26
CA PHE A 98 -11.61 0.91 2.32
C PHE A 98 -12.97 0.52 2.90
N ILE A 99 -13.39 1.16 3.98
CA ILE A 99 -14.71 0.92 4.59
C ILE A 99 -15.81 1.27 3.58
N MET A 100 -15.75 2.44 2.94
CA MET A 100 -16.74 2.86 1.96
C MET A 100 -16.83 1.89 0.77
N LEU A 101 -15.69 1.53 0.18
CA LEU A 101 -15.64 0.61 -0.96
C LEU A 101 -16.16 -0.78 -0.59
N THR A 102 -15.76 -1.31 0.57
CA THR A 102 -16.16 -2.64 1.03
C THR A 102 -17.67 -2.68 1.28
N ASN A 103 -18.24 -1.64 1.89
CA ASN A 103 -19.68 -1.56 2.13
C ASN A 103 -20.46 -1.55 0.81
N GLN A 104 -20.03 -0.75 -0.16
CA GLN A 104 -20.70 -0.65 -1.47
C GLN A 104 -20.58 -1.91 -2.31
N LEU A 105 -19.43 -2.59 -2.25
CA LEU A 105 -19.21 -3.82 -3.04
C LEU A 105 -19.88 -5.05 -2.42
N ASN A 106 -20.08 -5.07 -1.10
CA ASN A 106 -20.69 -6.22 -0.40
C ASN A 106 -22.21 -6.14 -0.31
N GLU A 107 -22.84 -5.00 -0.64
CA GLU A 107 -24.29 -4.77 -0.50
C GLU A 107 -25.16 -5.73 -1.34
N HIS A 108 -24.58 -6.42 -2.33
CA HIS A 108 -25.28 -7.35 -3.22
C HIS A 108 -24.75 -8.79 -3.21
N ASN A 109 -23.80 -9.13 -2.34
CA ASN A 109 -23.15 -10.46 -2.31
C ASN A 109 -23.65 -11.34 -1.16
N GLU A 110 -24.96 -11.61 -1.07
CA GLU A 110 -25.53 -12.46 0.00
C GLU A 110 -25.28 -13.97 -0.20
N ASP A 111 -24.93 -14.42 -1.42
CA ASP A 111 -24.98 -15.84 -1.79
C ASP A 111 -23.61 -16.54 -1.99
N GLU A 112 -22.49 -15.85 -1.81
CA GLU A 112 -21.17 -16.45 -2.09
C GLU A 112 -20.55 -17.07 -0.84
N HIS A 113 -20.75 -18.39 -0.65
CA HIS A 113 -19.90 -19.17 0.26
C HIS A 113 -18.46 -19.11 -0.26
N GLU A 114 -17.65 -18.19 0.29
CA GLU A 114 -16.25 -18.01 -0.05
C GLU A 114 -15.51 -19.35 0.14
N ARG A 115 -15.11 -20.00 -0.96
CA ARG A 115 -14.32 -21.23 -0.89
C ARG A 115 -12.94 -20.90 -0.35
N VAL A 116 -12.77 -21.02 0.96
CA VAL A 116 -11.50 -20.80 1.62
C VAL A 116 -10.52 -21.90 1.23
N ARG A 117 -9.31 -21.50 0.85
CA ARG A 117 -8.23 -22.46 0.57
C ARG A 117 -7.81 -23.16 1.87
N GLU A 118 -7.96 -24.47 1.90
CA GLU A 118 -7.49 -25.30 3.01
C GLU A 118 -6.02 -25.70 2.82
N PHE A 119 -5.33 -25.88 3.95
CA PHE A 119 -3.97 -26.41 3.99
C PHE A 119 -3.98 -27.70 4.81
N ALA A 120 -3.57 -28.79 4.19
CA ALA A 120 -3.52 -30.08 4.87
C ALA A 120 -2.49 -30.06 6.02
N PRO A 121 -2.78 -30.73 7.15
CA PRO A 121 -1.80 -30.87 8.23
C PRO A 121 -0.59 -31.71 7.77
N PRO A 122 0.58 -31.60 8.44
CA PRO A 122 1.72 -32.44 8.16
C PRO A 122 1.35 -33.94 8.24
N VAL A 123 1.62 -34.69 7.17
CA VAL A 123 1.32 -36.14 7.11
C VAL A 123 2.60 -36.93 7.38
N HIS A 124 2.52 -37.85 8.34
CA HIS A 124 3.65 -38.72 8.66
C HIS A 124 3.98 -39.66 7.46
N PRO A 125 5.27 -39.88 7.10
CA PRO A 125 5.68 -40.58 5.88
C PRO A 125 5.02 -41.96 5.66
N ASN A 126 4.76 -42.71 6.74
CA ASN A 126 4.08 -44.01 6.67
C ASN A 126 2.66 -43.94 6.08
N TYR A 127 1.97 -42.81 6.23
CA TYR A 127 0.61 -42.63 5.67
C TYR A 127 0.64 -42.00 4.27
N VAL A 128 1.73 -41.33 3.89
CA VAL A 128 1.92 -40.75 2.55
C VAL A 128 2.01 -41.85 1.48
N ASN A 129 2.75 -42.93 1.77
CA ASN A 129 2.95 -44.04 0.82
C ASN A 129 1.68 -44.86 0.56
N ASN A 130 0.73 -44.87 1.50
CA ASN A 130 -0.53 -45.62 1.36
C ASN A 130 -1.57 -44.86 0.54
N ALA A 131 -1.50 -43.52 0.51
CA ALA A 131 -2.41 -42.68 -0.28
C ALA A 131 -2.07 -42.71 -1.78
N ASN A 132 -0.79 -42.83 -2.14
CA ASN A 132 -0.33 -42.88 -3.54
C ASN A 132 -0.47 -44.27 -4.20
N ARG A 133 -0.98 -45.28 -3.48
CA ARG A 133 -1.18 -46.66 -3.97
C ARG A 133 -2.63 -46.98 -4.32
N ARG A 134 -3.54 -46.00 -4.31
CA ARG A 134 -4.95 -46.14 -4.66
C ARG A 134 -5.28 -45.33 -5.91
#